data_AF-A0A7C6S8T2-F1
#
_entry.id   AF-A0A7C6S8T2-F1
#
_cell.length_a   1.000
_cell.length_b   1.000
_cell.length_c   1.000
_cell.angle_alpha   90.00
_cell.angle_beta   90.00
_cell.angle_gamma   90.00
#
_symmetry.space_group_name_H-M   'P 1'
#
loop_
_entity.id
_entity.type
_entity.pdbx_description
1 polymer ?
#
loop_
_entity_poly.entity_id
_entity_poly.type
_entity_poly.pdbx_seq_one_letter_code
_entity_poly.pdbx_strand_id
1 'polypeptide(L)'
;MNLNKSKKNITPQVILIVALALTTFQLYTAGVSMLTAWIQRDIHIVLILILVFLIYPARKKGEREKATVFDWLLILLALASGAYIIFNYQAIVLRLGIPTTADIVFGIIMVLLILEASRRATGWVLVIIAGFLLLYNFIGPWIPGIMGHKGYSLSRVISQMYLTTEGIFSTPLGVSAS
;
A
#
# COMPACT_ATOMS: atom_id res chain seq x y z
N MET A 1 46.44 -12.26 3.03
CA MET A 1 45.38 -13.16 3.54
C MET A 1 44.54 -12.39 4.56
N ASN A 2 43.38 -11.89 4.15
CA ASN A 2 42.34 -11.42 5.07
C ASN A 2 40.97 -11.63 4.42
N LEU A 3 40.52 -12.88 4.47
CA LEU A 3 39.19 -13.34 4.06
C LEU A 3 38.19 -12.97 5.16
N ASN A 4 37.89 -11.68 5.30
CA ASN A 4 36.91 -11.23 6.29
C ASN A 4 35.49 -11.37 5.71
N LYS A 5 34.92 -12.56 5.92
CA LYS A 5 33.48 -12.92 5.91
C LYS A 5 32.54 -11.86 5.32
N SER A 6 32.35 -11.91 4.00
CA SER A 6 31.14 -11.37 3.36
C SER A 6 29.94 -12.13 3.92
N LYS A 7 29.25 -11.56 4.93
CA LYS A 7 27.92 -12.03 5.34
C LYS A 7 27.01 -11.83 4.13
N LYS A 8 26.74 -12.92 3.39
CA LYS A 8 25.82 -12.95 2.23
C LYS A 8 24.57 -12.14 2.55
N ASN A 9 24.45 -10.98 1.93
CA ASN A 9 23.31 -10.11 2.11
C ASN A 9 22.21 -10.59 1.15
N ILE A 10 21.13 -11.16 1.68
CA ILE A 10 20.04 -11.73 0.89
C ILE A 10 19.12 -10.66 0.29
N THR A 11 19.14 -9.44 0.82
CA THR A 11 18.24 -8.35 0.45
C THR A 11 18.27 -8.01 -1.05
N PRO A 12 19.43 -7.89 -1.73
CA PRO A 12 19.46 -7.61 -3.17
C PRO A 12 18.84 -8.72 -4.03
N GLN A 13 18.98 -9.99 -3.63
CA GLN A 13 18.38 -11.11 -4.35
C GLN A 13 16.85 -11.10 -4.22
N VAL A 14 16.34 -10.79 -3.03
CA VAL A 14 14.89 -10.64 -2.80
C VAL A 14 14.33 -9.48 -3.61
N ILE A 15 15.02 -8.33 -3.64
CA ILE A 15 14.61 -7.18 -4.45
C ILE A 15 14.51 -7.58 -5.93
N LEU A 16 15.53 -8.27 -6.46
CA LEU A 16 15.52 -8.74 -7.85
C LEU A 16 14.35 -9.67 -8.14
N ILE A 17 14.09 -10.65 -7.26
CA ILE A 17 12.97 -11.59 -7.41
C ILE A 17 11.63 -10.86 -7.42
N VAL A 18 11.41 -9.93 -6.49
CA VAL A 18 10.16 -9.17 -6.41
C VAL A 18 9.99 -8.24 -7.62
N ALA A 19 11.06 -7.60 -8.08
CA ALA A 19 11.03 -6.75 -9.26
C ALA A 19 10.71 -7.55 -10.53
N LEU A 20 11.34 -8.72 -10.71
CA LEU A 20 11.01 -9.63 -11.80
C LEU A 20 9.57 -10.12 -11.71
N ALA A 21 9.10 -10.48 -10.51
CA ALA A 21 7.71 -10.89 -10.30
C ALA A 21 6.72 -9.78 -10.69
N LEU A 22 7.00 -8.53 -10.31
CA LEU A 22 6.19 -7.36 -10.69
C LEU A 22 6.15 -7.17 -12.22
N THR A 23 7.30 -7.19 -12.88
CA THR A 23 7.38 -7.03 -14.33
C THR A 23 6.69 -8.18 -15.07
N THR A 24 6.95 -9.43 -14.67
CA THR A 24 6.30 -10.61 -15.26
C THR A 24 4.79 -10.58 -15.06
N PHE A 25 4.33 -10.19 -13.86
CA PHE A 25 2.90 -10.03 -13.58
C PHE A 25 2.24 -9.01 -14.52
N GLN A 26 2.82 -7.82 -14.67
CA GLN A 26 2.29 -6.78 -15.55
C GLN A 26 2.24 -7.23 -17.02
N LEU A 27 3.33 -7.81 -17.52
CA LEU A 27 3.39 -8.34 -18.90
C LEU A 27 2.34 -9.44 -19.13
N TYR A 28 2.15 -10.33 -18.15
CA TYR A 28 1.15 -11.38 -18.23
C TYR A 28 -0.27 -10.81 -18.28
N THR A 29 -0.59 -9.84 -17.41
CA THR A 29 -1.93 -9.22 -17.38
C THR A 29 -2.20 -8.35 -18.61
N ALA A 30 -1.16 -7.78 -19.22
CA ALA A 30 -1.27 -6.98 -20.44
C ALA A 30 -1.48 -7.83 -21.70
N GLY A 31 -0.83 -9.00 -21.79
CA GLY A 31 -0.80 -9.80 -23.01
C GLY A 31 -1.64 -11.08 -23.01
N VAL A 32 -1.96 -11.66 -21.84
CA VAL A 32 -2.54 -13.00 -21.75
C VAL A 32 -3.95 -12.98 -21.16
N SER A 33 -4.11 -12.52 -19.92
CA SER A 33 -5.41 -12.51 -19.23
C SER A 33 -5.59 -11.26 -18.39
N MET A 34 -6.68 -10.54 -18.64
CA MET A 34 -7.05 -9.38 -17.84
C MET A 34 -7.67 -9.82 -16.52
N LEU A 35 -7.11 -9.34 -15.41
CA LEU A 35 -7.74 -9.46 -14.10
C LEU A 35 -8.73 -8.31 -13.89
N THR A 36 -9.59 -8.43 -12.88
CA THR A 36 -10.43 -7.29 -12.48
C THR A 36 -9.53 -6.14 -12.04
N ALA A 37 -9.93 -4.91 -12.36
CA ALA A 37 -9.13 -3.71 -12.07
C ALA A 37 -8.72 -3.63 -10.59
N TRP A 38 -9.59 -4.07 -9.69
CA TRP A 38 -9.31 -4.10 -8.26
C TRP A 38 -8.21 -5.10 -7.90
N ILE A 39 -8.33 -6.37 -8.32
CA ILE A 39 -7.33 -7.40 -8.01
C ILE A 39 -5.98 -7.06 -8.65
N GLN A 40 -5.97 -6.56 -9.89
CA GLN A 40 -4.73 -6.16 -10.56
C GLN A 40 -4.01 -5.03 -9.80
N ARG A 41 -4.74 -4.00 -9.41
CA ARG A 41 -4.20 -2.85 -8.67
C ARG A 41 -3.72 -3.24 -7.27
N ASP A 42 -4.42 -4.18 -6.61
CA ASP A 42 -4.04 -4.72 -5.30
C ASP A 42 -2.72 -5.49 -5.34
N ILE A 43 -2.58 -6.44 -6.27
CA ILE A 43 -1.31 -7.18 -6.43
C ILE A 43 -0.17 -6.23 -6.78
N HIS A 44 -0.41 -5.28 -7.69
CA HIS A 44 0.59 -4.29 -8.09
C HIS A 44 1.08 -3.44 -6.90
N ILE A 45 0.17 -2.86 -6.11
CA ILE A 45 0.58 -2.00 -4.99
C ILE A 45 1.31 -2.78 -3.90
N VAL A 46 0.90 -4.02 -3.61
CA VAL A 46 1.58 -4.87 -2.62
C VAL A 46 3.01 -5.15 -3.05
N LEU A 47 3.25 -5.50 -4.32
CA LEU A 47 4.60 -5.71 -4.84
C LEU A 47 5.44 -4.43 -4.77
N ILE A 48 4.85 -3.26 -5.07
CA ILE A 48 5.53 -1.96 -4.91
C ILE A 48 5.87 -1.69 -3.45
N LEU A 49 4.96 -1.92 -2.50
CA LEU A 49 5.23 -1.70 -1.07
C LEU A 49 6.39 -2.57 -0.59
N ILE A 50 6.46 -3.82 -1.03
CA ILE A 50 7.58 -4.72 -0.73
C ILE A 50 8.89 -4.13 -1.25
N LEU A 51 8.92 -3.70 -2.52
CA LEU A 51 10.11 -3.07 -3.11
C LEU A 51 10.51 -1.80 -2.36
N VAL A 52 9.56 -0.92 -2.03
CA VAL A 52 9.84 0.33 -1.31
C VAL A 52 10.46 0.06 0.05
N PHE A 53 9.93 -0.88 0.83
CA PHE A 53 10.47 -1.18 2.16
C PHE A 53 11.84 -1.89 2.13
N LEU A 54 12.14 -2.64 1.06
CA LEU A 54 13.45 -3.25 0.85
C LEU A 54 14.50 -2.25 0.32
N ILE A 55 14.11 -1.35 -0.59
CA ILE A 55 15.01 -0.37 -1.23
C ILE A 55 15.28 0.83 -0.31
N TYR A 56 14.28 1.26 0.45
CA TYR A 56 14.36 2.42 1.35
C TYR A 56 14.16 1.99 2.82
N PRO A 57 15.17 1.36 3.45
CA PRO A 57 15.08 0.88 4.83
C PRO A 57 14.94 2.02 5.83
N ALA A 58 14.28 1.76 6.97
CA ALA A 58 13.91 2.77 7.96
C ALA A 58 15.08 3.53 8.61
N ARG A 59 16.29 2.95 8.66
CA ARG A 59 17.44 3.48 9.41
C ARG A 59 18.46 4.15 8.49
N LYS A 60 18.71 5.46 8.67
CA LYS A 60 19.76 6.24 7.96
C LYS A 60 20.97 6.55 8.86
N LYS A 61 22.00 5.71 8.81
CA LYS A 61 23.46 6.00 8.91
C LYS A 61 24.22 4.68 9.13
N GLY A 62 25.05 4.26 8.17
CA GLY A 62 26.01 3.16 8.34
C GLY A 62 25.60 1.78 7.80
N GLU A 63 24.32 1.41 7.81
CA GLU A 63 23.84 0.07 7.42
C GLU A 63 22.89 0.09 6.20
N ARG A 64 23.19 0.91 5.19
CA ARG A 64 22.35 1.11 3.98
C ARG A 64 22.03 -0.17 3.19
N GLU A 65 22.58 -1.30 3.56
CA GLU A 65 22.47 -2.53 2.79
C GLU A 65 21.40 -3.50 3.32
N LYS A 66 20.84 -3.32 4.52
CA LYS A 66 19.97 -4.35 5.13
C LYS A 66 18.59 -3.83 5.52
N ALA A 67 17.56 -4.52 5.06
CA ALA A 67 16.21 -4.37 5.57
C ALA A 67 16.20 -4.68 7.07
N THR A 68 15.64 -3.76 7.86
CA THR A 68 15.51 -3.91 9.31
C THR A 68 14.36 -4.85 9.66
N VAL A 69 14.31 -5.36 10.89
CA VAL A 69 13.16 -6.15 11.39
C VAL A 69 11.83 -5.39 11.22
N PHE A 70 11.88 -4.06 11.38
CA PHE A 70 10.74 -3.19 11.16
C PHE A 70 10.29 -3.20 9.69
N ASP A 71 11.21 -3.19 8.73
CA ASP A 71 10.88 -3.23 7.30
C ASP A 71 10.20 -4.57 6.92
N TRP A 72 10.68 -5.68 7.49
CA TRP A 72 10.04 -7.00 7.31
C TRP A 72 8.64 -7.06 7.92
N LEU A 73 8.40 -6.41 9.06
CA LEU A 73 7.06 -6.31 9.63
C LEU A 73 6.11 -5.52 8.70
N LEU A 74 6.56 -4.40 8.13
CA LEU A 74 5.75 -3.63 7.17
C LEU A 74 5.45 -4.43 5.90
N ILE A 75 6.41 -5.21 5.41
CA ILE A 75 6.22 -6.15 4.29
C ILE A 75 5.16 -7.19 4.62
N LEU A 76 5.22 -7.79 5.81
CA LEU A 76 4.24 -8.80 6.23
C LEU A 76 2.84 -8.19 6.34
N LEU A 77 2.72 -6.97 6.87
CA LEU A 77 1.45 -6.25 6.94
C LEU A 77 0.90 -5.90 5.55
N ALA A 78 1.76 -5.49 4.61
CA ALA A 78 1.36 -5.23 3.23
C ALA A 78 0.82 -6.49 2.55
N LEU A 79 1.52 -7.61 2.71
CA LEU A 79 1.09 -8.91 2.21
C LEU A 79 -0.24 -9.35 2.85
N ALA A 80 -0.40 -9.17 4.16
CA ALA A 80 -1.63 -9.53 4.87
C ALA A 80 -2.82 -8.68 4.41
N SER A 81 -2.64 -7.36 4.25
CA SER A 81 -3.68 -6.47 3.72
C SER A 81 -4.03 -6.80 2.27
N GLY A 82 -3.08 -7.07 1.38
CA GLY A 82 -3.43 -7.48 0.00
C GLY A 82 -4.13 -8.85 -0.05
N ALA A 83 -3.58 -9.83 0.67
CA ALA A 83 -4.16 -11.16 0.75
C ALA A 83 -5.62 -11.13 1.26
N TYR A 84 -5.93 -10.23 2.20
CA TYR A 84 -7.30 -10.07 2.69
C TYR A 84 -8.29 -9.74 1.55
N ILE A 85 -7.96 -8.79 0.67
CA ILE A 85 -8.80 -8.45 -0.50
C ILE A 85 -8.95 -9.66 -1.41
N ILE A 86 -7.84 -10.31 -1.77
CA ILE A 86 -7.85 -11.43 -2.71
C ILE A 86 -8.72 -12.58 -2.21
N PHE A 87 -8.55 -12.98 -0.94
CA PHE A 87 -9.31 -14.10 -0.37
C PHE A 87 -10.76 -13.76 -0.03
N ASN A 88 -11.07 -12.50 0.27
CA ASN A 88 -12.43 -12.07 0.62
C ASN A 88 -13.16 -11.35 -0.51
N TYR A 89 -12.59 -11.29 -1.71
CA TYR A 89 -13.11 -10.50 -2.84
C TYR A 89 -14.61 -10.72 -3.06
N GLN A 90 -15.06 -11.97 -3.19
CA GLN A 90 -16.47 -12.28 -3.40
C GLN A 90 -17.35 -11.84 -2.22
N ALA A 91 -16.91 -12.07 -0.99
CA ALA A 91 -17.65 -11.67 0.21
C ALA A 91 -17.73 -10.13 0.34
N ILE A 92 -16.66 -9.41 -0.01
CA ILE A 92 -16.66 -7.94 -0.03
C ILE A 92 -17.69 -7.42 -1.04
N VAL A 93 -17.67 -7.95 -2.27
CA VAL A 93 -18.61 -7.54 -3.33
C VAL A 93 -20.06 -7.84 -2.93
N LEU A 94 -20.35 -9.00 -2.33
CA LEU A 94 -21.69 -9.39 -1.91
C LEU A 94 -22.24 -8.60 -0.71
N ARG A 95 -21.37 -7.96 0.09
CA ARG A 95 -21.78 -7.12 1.23
C ARG A 95 -22.29 -5.73 0.85
N LEU A 96 -22.24 -5.36 -0.45
CA LEU A 96 -22.85 -4.13 -1.00
C LEU A 96 -22.55 -2.86 -0.19
N GLY A 97 -21.29 -2.68 0.23
CA GLY A 97 -20.84 -1.48 0.93
C GLY A 97 -21.04 -1.50 2.45
N ILE A 98 -21.39 -2.65 3.05
CA ILE A 98 -21.40 -2.85 4.50
C ILE A 98 -20.07 -3.48 4.94
N PRO A 99 -19.11 -2.68 5.46
CA PRO A 99 -17.82 -3.20 5.90
C PRO A 99 -17.94 -3.95 7.23
N THR A 100 -17.13 -5.00 7.37
CA THR A 100 -16.85 -5.64 8.66
C THR A 100 -15.66 -4.98 9.36
N THR A 101 -15.50 -5.28 10.64
CA THR A 101 -14.34 -4.82 11.42
C THR A 101 -13.01 -5.22 10.77
N ALA A 102 -12.93 -6.40 10.17
CA ALA A 102 -11.72 -6.86 9.47
C ALA A 102 -11.39 -5.97 8.26
N ASP A 103 -12.38 -5.59 7.45
CA ASP A 103 -12.18 -4.69 6.32
C ASP A 103 -11.60 -3.34 6.77
N ILE A 104 -12.11 -2.82 7.90
CA ILE A 104 -11.65 -1.55 8.46
C ILE A 104 -10.22 -1.67 8.98
N VAL A 105 -9.88 -2.76 9.68
CA VAL A 105 -8.53 -2.99 10.21
C VAL A 105 -7.51 -3.10 9.08
N PHE A 106 -7.74 -3.95 8.08
CA PHE A 106 -6.81 -4.12 6.96
C PHE A 106 -6.73 -2.88 6.08
N GLY A 107 -7.82 -2.11 5.96
CA GLY A 107 -7.82 -0.83 5.26
C GLY A 107 -7.03 0.25 5.98
N ILE A 108 -7.13 0.35 7.31
CA ILE A 108 -6.29 1.27 8.10
C ILE A 108 -4.81 0.89 7.93
N ILE A 109 -4.49 -0.39 8.04
CA ILE A 109 -3.12 -0.88 7.84
C ILE A 109 -2.62 -0.48 6.45
N MET A 110 -3.40 -0.72 5.39
CA MET A 110 -3.00 -0.37 4.02
C MET A 110 -2.77 1.14 3.86
N VAL A 111 -3.67 1.99 4.37
CA VAL A 111 -3.51 3.46 4.33
C VAL A 111 -2.22 3.89 5.02
N LEU A 112 -1.94 3.37 6.21
CA LEU A 112 -0.72 3.72 6.96
C LEU A 112 0.54 3.23 6.26
N LEU A 113 0.52 2.04 5.67
CA LEU A 113 1.64 1.50 4.90
C LEU A 113 1.94 2.36 3.67
N ILE A 114 0.92 2.82 2.95
CA ILE A 114 1.09 3.71 1.79
C ILE A 114 1.68 5.05 2.23
N LEU A 115 1.16 5.65 3.31
CA LEU A 115 1.73 6.91 3.83
C LEU A 115 3.21 6.75 4.23
N GLU A 116 3.55 5.65 4.89
CA GLU A 116 4.93 5.35 5.28
C GLU A 116 5.83 5.07 4.06
N ALA A 117 5.33 4.34 3.06
CA ALA A 117 6.04 4.10 1.81
C ALA A 117 6.27 5.41 1.04
N SER A 118 5.25 6.28 0.93
CA SER A 118 5.36 7.62 0.35
C SER A 118 6.38 8.48 1.11
N ARG A 119 6.39 8.42 2.44
CA ARG A 119 7.39 9.13 3.27
C ARG A 119 8.81 8.73 2.90
N ARG A 120 9.04 7.43 2.67
CA ARG A 120 10.37 6.87 2.37
C ARG A 120 10.81 7.17 0.94
N ALA A 121 9.89 7.05 -0.02
CA ALA A 121 10.19 7.22 -1.44
C ALA A 121 10.26 8.68 -1.88
N THR A 122 9.29 9.50 -1.45
CA THR A 122 9.12 10.90 -1.93
C THR A 122 9.36 11.96 -0.86
N GLY A 123 9.47 11.56 0.42
CA GLY A 123 9.63 12.48 1.54
C GLY A 123 8.32 12.95 2.16
N TRP A 124 8.41 13.93 3.06
CA TRP A 124 7.29 14.35 3.92
C TRP A 124 6.20 15.14 3.23
N VAL A 125 6.50 15.83 2.12
CA VAL A 125 5.55 16.76 1.47
C VAL A 125 4.25 16.05 1.10
N LEU A 126 4.34 14.90 0.41
CA LEU A 126 3.16 14.14 -0.01
C LEU A 126 2.37 13.58 1.18
N VAL A 127 3.07 13.11 2.21
CA VAL A 127 2.47 12.54 3.43
C VAL A 127 1.68 13.59 4.19
N ILE A 128 2.23 14.80 4.30
CA ILE A 128 1.58 15.91 4.98
C ILE A 128 0.29 16.29 4.24
N ILE A 129 0.36 16.45 2.92
CA ILE A 129 -0.82 16.78 2.10
C ILE A 129 -1.88 15.69 2.22
N ALA A 130 -1.51 14.42 2.03
CA ALA A 130 -2.44 13.30 2.17
C ALA A 130 -3.03 13.21 3.58
N GLY A 131 -2.21 13.40 4.62
CA GLY A 131 -2.64 13.43 6.01
C GLY A 131 -3.65 14.55 6.30
N PHE A 132 -3.43 15.75 5.77
CA PHE A 132 -4.39 16.85 5.89
C PHE A 132 -5.72 16.55 5.19
N LEU A 133 -5.70 15.99 3.98
CA LEU A 133 -6.91 15.61 3.26
C LEU A 133 -7.65 14.45 3.94
N LEU A 134 -6.93 13.49 4.53
CA LEU A 134 -7.53 12.45 5.34
C LEU A 134 -8.18 13.05 6.61
N LEU A 135 -7.50 13.98 7.27
CA LEU A 135 -8.04 14.67 8.44
C LEU A 135 -9.30 15.48 8.10
N TYR A 136 -9.31 16.16 6.94
CA TYR A 136 -10.45 16.93 6.42
C TYR A 136 -11.76 16.14 6.43
N ASN A 137 -11.72 14.84 6.10
CA ASN A 137 -12.89 13.96 6.14
C ASN A 137 -13.56 13.91 7.52
N PHE A 138 -12.82 14.12 8.60
CA PHE A 138 -13.33 14.12 9.96
C PHE A 138 -13.68 15.51 10.46
N ILE A 139 -12.88 16.52 10.07
CA ILE A 139 -13.03 17.88 10.59
C ILE A 139 -14.06 18.76 9.86
N GLY A 140 -14.66 18.24 8.78
CA GLY A 140 -15.73 18.90 8.04
C GLY A 140 -16.80 19.62 8.87
N PRO A 141 -17.30 19.07 10.01
CA PRO A 141 -18.36 19.71 10.80
C PRO A 141 -17.95 21.04 11.42
N TRP A 142 -16.66 21.26 11.64
CA TRP A 142 -16.12 22.48 12.25
C TRP A 142 -15.66 23.52 11.21
N ILE A 143 -15.74 23.20 9.92
CA ILE A 143 -15.32 24.10 8.84
C ILE A 143 -16.52 24.94 8.40
N PRO A 144 -16.49 26.28 8.56
CA PRO A 144 -17.58 27.15 8.11
C PRO A 144 -17.54 27.36 6.58
N GLY A 145 -18.70 27.70 6.02
CA GLY A 145 -18.83 28.03 4.60
C GLY A 145 -18.98 26.81 3.69
N ILE A 146 -18.69 26.98 2.40
CA ILE A 146 -18.98 25.98 1.36
C ILE A 146 -18.15 24.69 1.47
N MET A 147 -17.02 24.76 2.18
CA MET A 147 -16.13 23.62 2.42
C MET A 147 -16.55 22.80 3.66
N GLY A 148 -17.57 23.23 4.40
CA GLY A 148 -18.11 22.48 5.53
C GLY A 148 -18.95 21.27 5.10
N HIS A 149 -18.81 20.15 5.79
CA HIS A 149 -19.67 18.97 5.58
C HIS A 149 -19.93 18.24 6.90
N LYS A 150 -20.88 17.29 6.91
CA LYS A 150 -21.31 16.58 8.15
C LYS A 150 -20.23 15.71 8.81
N GLY A 151 -19.01 15.66 8.28
CA GLY A 151 -17.98 14.71 8.66
C GLY A 151 -18.31 13.28 8.19
N TYR A 152 -17.29 12.45 8.10
CA TYR A 152 -17.41 11.04 7.74
C TYR A 152 -16.92 10.16 8.89
N SER A 153 -17.60 9.04 9.10
CA SER A 153 -17.13 8.04 10.06
C SER A 153 -15.86 7.36 9.54
N LEU A 154 -15.00 6.90 10.46
CA LEU A 154 -13.78 6.16 10.10
C LEU A 154 -14.11 4.96 9.20
N SER A 155 -15.19 4.25 9.52
CA SER A 155 -15.67 3.13 8.71
C SER A 155 -15.96 3.54 7.26
N ARG A 156 -16.61 4.68 7.04
CA ARG A 156 -16.92 5.18 5.70
C ARG A 156 -15.65 5.59 4.95
N VAL A 157 -14.76 6.34 5.61
CA VAL A 157 -13.51 6.81 4.99
C VAL A 157 -12.66 5.62 4.56
N ILE A 158 -12.44 4.66 5.46
CA ILE A 158 -11.60 3.49 5.17
C ILE A 158 -12.25 2.58 4.13
N SER A 159 -13.57 2.41 4.16
CA SER A 159 -14.27 1.64 3.12
C SER A 159 -14.08 2.27 1.74
N GLN A 160 -14.20 3.61 1.64
CA GLN A 160 -13.93 4.30 0.39
C GLN A 160 -12.47 4.12 -0.05
N MET A 161 -11.53 4.25 0.87
CA MET A 161 -10.10 4.15 0.56
C MET A 161 -9.68 2.75 0.11
N TYR A 162 -10.20 1.70 0.74
CA TYR A 162 -9.66 0.34 0.60
C TYR A 162 -10.61 -0.64 -0.09
N LEU A 163 -11.93 -0.44 -0.03
CA LEU A 163 -12.92 -1.37 -0.61
C LEU A 163 -13.51 -0.89 -1.94
N THR A 164 -13.01 0.24 -2.47
CA THR A 164 -13.51 0.82 -3.73
C THR A 164 -12.36 1.19 -4.67
N THR A 165 -12.70 1.38 -5.93
CA THR A 165 -11.79 1.86 -6.98
C THR A 165 -11.72 3.38 -7.08
N GLU A 166 -12.25 4.11 -6.10
CA GLU A 166 -12.19 5.58 -6.03
C GLU A 166 -11.20 6.07 -4.98
N GLY A 167 -10.66 5.14 -4.17
CA GLY A 167 -9.68 5.41 -3.12
C GLY A 167 -8.26 5.09 -3.55
N ILE A 168 -7.60 4.21 -2.79
CA ILE A 168 -6.25 3.70 -3.08
C ILE A 168 -6.20 3.08 -4.47
N PHE A 169 -7.22 2.27 -4.81
CA PHE A 169 -7.28 1.55 -6.07
C PHE A 169 -7.86 2.37 -7.22
N SER A 170 -7.59 3.67 -7.25
CA SER A 170 -8.10 4.61 -8.26
C SER A 170 -7.27 4.68 -9.54
N THR A 171 -7.69 5.55 -10.46
CA THR A 171 -7.08 5.69 -11.79
C THR A 171 -5.58 5.96 -11.78
N PRO A 172 -4.98 6.76 -10.87
CA PRO A 172 -3.53 6.97 -10.87
C PRO A 172 -2.75 5.67 -10.63
N LEU A 173 -3.23 4.81 -9.71
CA LEU A 173 -2.65 3.48 -9.49
C LEU A 173 -2.94 2.55 -10.67
N GLY A 174 -4.12 2.70 -11.30
CA GLY A 174 -4.46 1.97 -12.52
C GLY A 174 -3.49 2.24 -13.67
N VAL A 175 -3.03 3.48 -13.83
CA VAL A 175 -2.06 3.87 -14.87
C VAL A 175 -0.65 3.34 -14.56
N SER A 176 -0.25 3.23 -13.29
CA SER A 176 1.04 2.60 -12.95
C SER A 176 1.00 1.08 -13.04
N ALA A 177 -0.19 0.49 -12.88
CA ALA A 177 -0.42 -0.95 -12.90
C ALA A 177 -0.64 -1.55 -14.29
N SER A 178 -0.75 -0.72 -15.33
CA SER A 178 -0.92 -1.12 -16.74
C SER A 178 0.40 -1.36 -17.47
#